data_AF-A0A6C0IQ42-F1
#
_entry.id   AF-A0A6C0IQ42-F1
#
_cell.length_a   1.000
_cell.length_b   1.000
_cell.length_c   1.000
_cell.angle_alpha   90.00
_cell.angle_beta   90.00
_cell.angle_gamma   90.00
#
_symmetry.space_group_name_H-M   'P 1'
#
loop_
_entity.id
_entity.type
_entity.pdbx_description
1 polymer ?
#
loop_
_entity_poly.entity_id
_entity_poly.type
_entity_poly.pdbx_seq_one_letter_code
_entity_poly.pdbx_strand_id
1 'polypeptide(L)'
;MFDVCIGYLTDHRRLYTFDRFVSFVNKLANKDKVCLLILANNVEPSFFENIIKHNLHNVHCRIITFDNNNNYINKINTLISFSKENNIKYCMKCDNDIIINNHALDYMFDNLHLLENKENLFITPSLSSGIPSVDYFIEDFFSESEKDTLYNLFLKTDMPKSLWGFDYSPLNEYTVNSEKWNATQFINKNNQLNYHYKGIHPIRINKEAVLYQHQLILKYKHKIHEKQAYKMHITDDYSYLCNSIFIINADNYRKIIDSRELYVDPYDEVPVNKYFQMNKLRGVYVRNSFTIHPIYNTILDHPNIEQKFYNEFFRDN
;
A
#
# COMPACT_ATOMS: atom_id res chain seq x y z
N MET A 1 -12.01 4.75 23.66
CA MET A 1 -10.66 5.21 23.30
C MET A 1 -10.32 4.51 21.99
N PHE A 2 -9.74 5.20 21.00
CA PHE A 2 -9.45 4.60 19.70
C PHE A 2 -8.12 3.87 19.73
N ASP A 3 -8.07 2.69 19.11
CA ASP A 3 -6.84 1.90 19.00
C ASP A 3 -6.00 2.38 17.80
N VAL A 4 -6.68 2.75 16.69
CA VAL A 4 -6.03 3.12 15.43
C VAL A 4 -6.69 4.36 14.78
N CYS A 5 -5.85 5.23 14.22
CA CYS A 5 -6.27 6.32 13.34
C CYS A 5 -5.93 5.98 11.89
N ILE A 6 -6.94 5.85 11.03
CA ILE A 6 -6.77 5.67 9.59
C ILE A 6 -6.65 7.03 8.92
N GLY A 7 -5.47 7.37 8.43
CA GLY A 7 -5.25 8.49 7.53
C GLY A 7 -5.57 8.11 6.10
N TYR A 8 -6.71 8.55 5.58
CA TYR A 8 -7.08 8.42 4.18
C TYR A 8 -6.51 9.60 3.38
N LEU A 9 -5.43 9.37 2.66
CA LEU A 9 -4.71 10.41 1.91
C LEU A 9 -5.32 10.56 0.53
N THR A 10 -5.93 11.71 0.25
CA THR A 10 -6.66 11.91 -1.00
C THR A 10 -6.49 13.28 -1.65
N ASP A 11 -6.83 13.38 -2.93
CA ASP A 11 -6.89 14.62 -3.70
C ASP A 11 -7.99 14.56 -4.76
N HIS A 12 -8.22 15.68 -5.44
CA HIS A 12 -9.28 15.85 -6.43
C HIS A 12 -9.26 14.86 -7.61
N ARG A 13 -8.14 14.20 -7.89
CA ARG A 13 -7.98 13.32 -9.07
C ARG A 13 -8.63 11.96 -8.88
N ARG A 14 -8.88 11.54 -7.65
CA ARG A 14 -9.34 10.17 -7.30
C ARG A 14 -10.52 10.15 -6.34
N LEU A 15 -11.39 11.16 -6.39
CA LEU A 15 -12.58 11.22 -5.54
C LEU A 15 -13.54 10.02 -5.71
N TYR A 16 -13.51 9.38 -6.88
CA TYR A 16 -14.31 8.19 -7.21
C TYR A 16 -14.00 6.96 -6.31
N THR A 17 -12.90 6.99 -5.57
CA THR A 17 -12.46 5.90 -4.69
C THR A 17 -13.10 5.93 -3.30
N PHE A 18 -13.47 7.13 -2.84
CA PHE A 18 -13.80 7.36 -1.44
C PHE A 18 -15.08 6.66 -0.99
N ASP A 19 -16.13 6.67 -1.82
CA ASP A 19 -17.41 6.04 -1.46
C ASP A 19 -17.26 4.53 -1.20
N ARG A 20 -16.50 3.83 -2.06
CA ARG A 20 -16.25 2.40 -1.86
C ARG A 20 -15.38 2.14 -0.64
N PHE A 21 -14.36 2.96 -0.39
CA PHE A 21 -13.57 2.89 0.84
C PHE A 21 -14.46 3.03 2.09
N VAL A 22 -15.33 4.04 2.13
CA VAL A 22 -16.30 4.25 3.21
C VAL A 22 -17.23 3.06 3.37
N SER A 23 -17.71 2.46 2.27
CA SER A 23 -18.58 1.30 2.31
C SER A 23 -17.94 0.08 3.00
N PHE A 24 -16.62 -0.09 2.90
CA PHE A 24 -15.88 -1.13 3.61
C PHE A 24 -15.61 -0.71 5.05
N VAL A 25 -15.16 0.51 5.32
CA VAL A 25 -14.95 1.00 6.69
C VAL A 25 -16.24 0.90 7.53
N ASN A 26 -17.40 1.17 6.95
CA ASN A 26 -18.69 1.06 7.65
C ASN A 26 -19.03 -0.39 8.06
N LYS A 27 -18.41 -1.41 7.44
CA LYS A 27 -18.59 -2.83 7.72
C LYS A 27 -17.57 -3.41 8.71
N LEU A 28 -16.66 -2.61 9.24
CA LEU A 28 -15.70 -3.05 10.26
C LEU A 28 -16.44 -3.56 11.51
N ALA A 29 -15.93 -4.64 12.09
CA ALA A 29 -16.50 -5.24 13.29
C ALA A 29 -16.29 -4.35 14.53
N ASN A 30 -15.10 -3.76 14.67
CA ASN A 30 -14.68 -2.95 15.82
C ASN A 30 -14.59 -1.45 15.49
N LYS A 31 -15.60 -0.95 14.78
CA LYS A 31 -15.59 0.41 14.21
C LYS A 31 -15.56 1.54 15.26
N ASP A 32 -16.01 1.26 16.48
CA ASP A 32 -15.94 2.17 17.64
C ASP A 32 -14.50 2.39 18.14
N LYS A 33 -13.57 1.50 17.79
CA LYS A 33 -12.14 1.60 18.11
C LYS A 33 -11.32 2.29 17.02
N VAL A 34 -11.96 2.72 15.93
CA VAL A 34 -11.30 3.29 14.76
C VAL A 34 -11.68 4.76 14.63
N CYS A 35 -10.68 5.60 14.38
CA CYS A 35 -10.86 6.97 13.94
C CYS A 35 -10.47 7.07 12.45
N LEU A 36 -11.32 7.68 11.63
CA LEU A 36 -11.02 8.01 10.23
C LEU A 36 -10.61 9.49 10.13
N LEU A 37 -9.41 9.74 9.64
CA LEU A 37 -8.89 11.08 9.34
C LEU A 37 -8.72 11.23 7.83
N ILE A 38 -9.57 12.04 7.21
CA ILE A 38 -9.54 12.32 5.78
C ILE A 38 -8.62 13.50 5.53
N LEU A 39 -7.53 13.26 4.80
CA LEU A 39 -6.47 14.22 4.54
C LEU A 39 -6.52 14.61 3.07
N ALA A 40 -7.30 15.65 2.77
CA ALA A 40 -7.71 15.99 1.41
C ALA A 40 -6.92 17.20 0.86
N ASN A 41 -6.44 17.10 -0.38
CA ASN A 41 -5.78 18.22 -1.08
C ASN A 41 -6.68 18.79 -2.18
N ASN A 42 -6.92 20.10 -2.17
CA ASN A 42 -7.70 20.81 -3.20
C ASN A 42 -9.10 20.21 -3.43
N VAL A 43 -9.81 19.88 -2.35
CA VAL A 43 -11.17 19.31 -2.39
C VAL A 43 -12.00 19.95 -1.30
N GLU A 44 -13.20 20.40 -1.67
CA GLU A 44 -14.19 20.95 -0.73
C GLU A 44 -14.59 19.89 0.31
N PRO A 45 -14.57 20.20 1.63
CA PRO A 45 -14.98 19.26 2.68
C PRO A 45 -16.37 18.68 2.47
N SER A 46 -17.28 19.46 1.90
CA SER A 46 -18.68 19.10 1.65
C SER A 46 -18.83 17.84 0.78
N PHE A 47 -17.87 17.55 -0.11
CA PHE A 47 -17.84 16.30 -0.87
C PHE A 47 -17.80 15.08 0.07
N PHE A 48 -16.89 15.10 1.04
CA PHE A 48 -16.71 14.00 1.99
C PHE A 48 -17.85 13.95 3.01
N GLU A 49 -18.28 15.11 3.53
CA GLU A 49 -19.37 15.23 4.50
C GLU A 49 -20.65 14.58 3.99
N ASN A 50 -20.98 14.81 2.72
CA ASN A 50 -22.16 14.21 2.10
C ASN A 50 -22.08 12.67 2.09
N ILE A 51 -20.94 12.10 1.72
CA ILE A 51 -20.76 10.64 1.69
C ILE A 51 -20.78 10.06 3.11
N ILE A 52 -20.06 10.68 4.05
CA ILE A 52 -19.99 10.26 5.45
C ILE A 52 -21.38 10.24 6.09
N LYS A 53 -22.15 11.32 5.91
CA LYS A 53 -23.49 11.47 6.51
C LYS A 53 -24.44 10.34 6.13
N HIS A 54 -24.34 9.82 4.91
CA HIS A 54 -25.24 8.79 4.39
C HIS A 54 -24.68 7.37 4.55
N ASN A 55 -23.35 7.19 4.47
CA ASN A 55 -22.74 5.88 4.28
C ASN A 55 -21.81 5.44 5.42
N LEU A 56 -21.52 6.30 6.40
CA LEU A 56 -20.63 5.98 7.53
C LEU A 56 -21.34 6.15 8.86
N HIS A 57 -21.54 5.05 9.58
CA HIS A 57 -22.20 5.04 10.89
C HIS A 57 -21.26 4.49 11.96
N ASN A 58 -21.28 5.11 13.16
CA ASN A 58 -20.53 4.67 14.34
C ASN A 58 -19.00 4.60 14.13
N VAL A 59 -18.45 5.46 13.27
CA VAL A 59 -17.01 5.71 13.11
C VAL A 59 -16.75 7.17 13.36
N HIS A 60 -15.78 7.48 14.24
CA HIS A 60 -15.37 8.87 14.42
C HIS A 60 -14.62 9.34 13.18
N CYS A 61 -15.06 10.46 12.58
CA CYS A 61 -14.47 10.98 11.35
C CYS A 61 -14.10 12.45 11.49
N ARG A 62 -12.94 12.82 10.95
CA ARG A 62 -12.46 14.20 10.81
C ARG A 62 -11.94 14.43 9.41
N ILE A 63 -12.18 15.62 8.87
CA ILE A 63 -11.69 16.06 7.56
C ILE A 63 -10.72 17.20 7.79
N ILE A 64 -9.53 17.12 7.19
CA ILE A 64 -8.54 18.18 7.17
C ILE A 64 -8.15 18.42 5.72
N THR A 65 -8.33 19.66 5.27
CA THR A 65 -7.99 20.09 3.92
C THR A 65 -6.63 20.79 3.87
N PHE A 66 -6.00 20.69 2.72
CA PHE A 66 -4.72 21.31 2.41
C PHE A 66 -4.86 22.03 1.06
N ASP A 67 -4.41 23.29 1.00
CA ASP A 67 -4.54 24.14 -0.19
C ASP A 67 -3.23 24.26 -0.99
N ASN A 68 -2.10 23.86 -0.39
CA ASN A 68 -0.79 23.95 -1.01
C ASN A 68 -0.49 22.70 -1.85
N ASN A 69 0.06 22.90 -3.06
CA ASN A 69 0.71 21.82 -3.81
C ASN A 69 1.91 21.25 -3.01
N ASN A 70 2.25 19.97 -3.21
CA ASN A 70 3.30 19.25 -2.47
C ASN A 70 3.07 19.12 -0.94
N ASN A 71 1.87 18.72 -0.55
CA ASN A 71 1.51 18.54 0.87
C ASN A 71 1.58 17.10 1.40
N TYR A 72 2.18 16.17 0.66
CA TYR A 72 2.22 14.77 1.06
C TYR A 72 2.76 14.58 2.48
N ILE A 73 3.96 15.11 2.75
CA ILE A 73 4.57 15.00 4.08
C ILE A 73 3.77 15.78 5.15
N ASN A 74 3.08 16.85 4.78
CA ASN A 74 2.22 17.59 5.70
C ASN A 74 1.03 16.73 6.15
N LYS A 75 0.43 15.96 5.23
CA LYS A 75 -0.62 14.99 5.57
C LYS A 75 -0.13 13.92 6.53
N ILE A 76 1.07 13.37 6.27
CA ILE A 76 1.70 12.39 7.17
C ILE A 76 1.94 12.99 8.56
N ASN A 77 2.51 14.21 8.63
CA ASN A 77 2.73 14.91 9.89
C ASN A 77 1.43 15.17 10.64
N THR A 78 0.37 15.57 9.95
CA THR A 78 -0.96 15.77 10.53
C THR A 78 -1.55 14.48 11.08
N LEU A 79 -1.44 13.36 10.35
CA LEU A 79 -1.88 12.05 10.83
C LEU A 79 -1.19 11.66 12.14
N ILE A 80 0.13 11.83 12.19
CA ILE A 80 0.94 11.50 13.36
C ILE A 80 0.59 12.42 14.54
N SER A 81 0.52 13.74 14.32
CA SER A 81 0.17 14.70 15.38
C SER A 81 -1.23 14.45 15.92
N PHE A 82 -2.22 14.29 15.05
CA PHE A 82 -3.60 14.01 15.44
C PHE A 82 -3.68 12.76 16.31
N SER A 83 -2.99 11.68 15.91
CA SER A 83 -2.99 10.43 16.68
C SER A 83 -2.39 10.62 18.07
N LYS A 84 -1.27 11.34 18.17
CA LYS A 84 -0.62 11.62 19.47
C LYS A 84 -1.46 12.51 20.38
N GLU A 85 -2.02 13.60 19.85
CA GLU A 85 -2.88 14.52 20.59
C GLU A 85 -4.14 13.85 21.15
N ASN A 86 -4.62 12.80 20.46
CA ASN A 86 -5.80 12.04 20.85
C ASN A 86 -5.47 10.71 21.57
N ASN A 87 -4.21 10.51 21.99
CA ASN A 87 -3.73 9.29 22.66
C ASN A 87 -4.03 7.99 21.89
N ILE A 88 -3.96 8.05 20.56
CA ILE A 88 -4.15 6.89 19.67
C ILE A 88 -2.77 6.28 19.38
N LYS A 89 -2.59 5.01 19.78
CA LYS A 89 -1.27 4.34 19.76
C LYS A 89 -0.77 4.03 18.35
N TYR A 90 -1.67 3.77 17.41
CA TYR A 90 -1.32 3.34 16.05
C TYR A 90 -1.89 4.27 14.98
N CYS A 91 -1.08 4.54 13.96
CA CYS A 91 -1.49 5.24 12.76
C CYS A 91 -1.51 4.24 11.60
N MET A 92 -2.54 4.33 10.77
CA MET A 92 -2.60 3.64 9.49
C MET A 92 -2.56 4.65 8.37
N LYS A 93 -1.52 4.59 7.53
CA LYS A 93 -1.51 5.31 6.25
C LYS A 93 -2.34 4.49 5.25
N CYS A 94 -3.20 5.16 4.48
CA CYS A 94 -3.88 4.56 3.34
C CYS A 94 -4.01 5.59 2.22
N ASP A 95 -3.35 5.34 1.08
CA ASP A 95 -3.55 6.16 -0.11
C ASP A 95 -4.89 5.85 -0.76
N ASN A 96 -5.39 6.81 -1.53
CA ASN A 96 -6.71 6.76 -2.16
C ASN A 96 -6.78 5.87 -3.41
N ASP A 97 -5.72 5.19 -3.81
CA ASP A 97 -5.69 4.24 -4.92
C ASP A 97 -5.67 2.78 -4.44
N ILE A 98 -6.05 2.54 -3.19
CA ILE A 98 -6.07 1.21 -2.58
C ILE A 98 -7.50 0.72 -2.37
N ILE A 99 -7.77 -0.49 -2.86
CA ILE A 99 -9.01 -1.22 -2.59
C ILE A 99 -8.70 -2.29 -1.55
N ILE A 100 -9.25 -2.12 -0.35
CA ILE A 100 -9.15 -3.08 0.75
C ILE A 100 -10.52 -3.28 1.38
N ASN A 101 -10.84 -4.53 1.73
CA ASN A 101 -12.11 -4.85 2.37
C ASN A 101 -12.04 -4.77 3.90
N ASN A 102 -13.21 -4.76 4.55
CA ASN A 102 -13.32 -4.70 6.00
C ASN A 102 -12.69 -5.91 6.69
N HIS A 103 -12.78 -7.10 6.10
CA HIS A 103 -12.25 -8.32 6.71
C HIS A 103 -10.73 -8.31 6.85
N ALA A 104 -10.00 -7.80 5.85
CA ALA A 104 -8.56 -7.62 5.92
C ALA A 104 -8.17 -6.54 6.93
N LEU A 105 -8.91 -5.42 6.96
CA LEU A 105 -8.71 -4.34 7.94
C LEU A 105 -8.93 -4.84 9.38
N ASP A 106 -10.06 -5.50 9.65
CA ASP A 106 -10.36 -6.11 10.96
C ASP A 106 -9.23 -7.06 11.37
N TYR A 107 -8.75 -7.91 10.46
CA TYR A 107 -7.64 -8.82 10.75
C TYR A 107 -6.33 -8.10 11.07
N MET A 108 -6.02 -6.98 10.38
CA MET A 108 -4.86 -6.14 10.73
C MET A 108 -5.02 -5.52 12.13
N PHE A 109 -6.23 -5.05 12.47
CA PHE A 109 -6.51 -4.40 13.75
C PHE A 109 -6.51 -5.39 14.93
N ASP A 110 -7.03 -6.59 14.74
CA ASP A 110 -7.00 -7.66 15.76
C ASP A 110 -5.57 -8.09 16.11
N ASN A 111 -4.59 -7.76 15.26
CA ASN A 111 -3.19 -8.15 15.41
C ASN A 111 -2.23 -6.99 15.73
N LEU A 112 -2.76 -5.82 16.14
CA LEU A 112 -1.93 -4.66 16.52
C LEU A 112 -0.91 -4.95 17.65
N HIS A 113 -1.20 -5.94 18.50
CA HIS A 113 -0.28 -6.39 19.55
C HIS A 113 1.08 -6.85 19.01
N LEU A 114 1.17 -7.29 17.74
CA LEU A 114 2.43 -7.65 17.10
C LEU A 114 3.40 -6.48 16.97
N LEU A 115 2.90 -5.23 16.96
CA LEU A 115 3.70 -4.01 16.93
C LEU A 115 4.21 -3.58 18.31
N GLU A 116 3.88 -4.31 19.38
CA GLU A 116 4.50 -4.14 20.70
C GLU A 116 5.88 -4.79 20.76
N ASN A 117 6.13 -5.77 19.90
CA ASN A 117 7.47 -6.29 19.67
C ASN A 117 8.27 -5.25 18.89
N LYS A 118 9.34 -4.73 19.52
CA LYS A 118 10.20 -3.67 18.96
C LYS A 118 10.95 -4.09 17.70
N GLU A 119 11.04 -5.39 17.42
CA GLU A 119 11.60 -5.92 16.18
C GLU A 119 10.63 -5.84 15.00
N ASN A 120 9.33 -5.65 15.23
CA ASN A 120 8.33 -5.52 14.17
C ASN A 120 8.00 -4.04 13.92
N LEU A 121 8.17 -3.57 12.67
CA LEU A 121 7.99 -2.15 12.36
C LEU A 121 6.55 -1.77 11.99
N PHE A 122 5.94 -2.55 11.11
CA PHE A 122 4.62 -2.25 10.54
C PHE A 122 3.80 -3.51 10.27
N ILE A 123 2.47 -3.34 10.20
CA ILE A 123 1.54 -4.33 9.64
C ILE A 123 1.03 -3.81 8.31
N THR A 124 1.10 -4.61 7.24
CA THR A 124 0.63 -4.24 5.90
C THR A 124 -0.06 -5.44 5.25
N PRO A 125 -1.11 -5.27 4.45
CA PRO A 125 -1.65 -6.36 3.67
C PRO A 125 -0.70 -6.76 2.54
N SER A 126 -0.88 -7.95 1.98
CA SER A 126 -0.31 -8.26 0.68
C SER A 126 -1.07 -7.49 -0.40
N LEU A 127 -0.38 -6.77 -1.27
CA LEU A 127 -0.99 -5.96 -2.33
C LEU A 127 -0.70 -6.52 -3.71
N SER A 128 -1.69 -6.40 -4.61
CA SER A 128 -1.58 -6.86 -6.00
C SER A 128 -0.35 -6.33 -6.74
N SER A 129 0.09 -5.11 -6.46
CA SER A 129 1.32 -4.56 -7.05
C SER A 129 2.32 -4.05 -6.03
N GLY A 130 2.03 -4.14 -4.72
CA GLY A 130 2.90 -3.60 -3.67
C GLY A 130 4.17 -4.42 -3.49
N ILE A 131 5.31 -3.76 -3.33
CA ILE A 131 6.62 -4.41 -3.20
C ILE A 131 6.95 -4.51 -1.71
N PRO A 132 7.30 -5.70 -1.20
CA PRO A 132 7.57 -6.95 -1.92
C PRO A 132 6.36 -7.87 -2.12
N SER A 133 5.19 -7.48 -1.61
CA SER A 133 4.03 -8.37 -1.47
C SER A 133 3.31 -8.80 -2.76
N VAL A 134 3.71 -8.31 -3.93
CA VAL A 134 3.10 -8.67 -5.22
C VAL A 134 3.23 -10.16 -5.48
N ASP A 135 4.38 -10.77 -5.21
CA ASP A 135 4.58 -12.21 -5.38
C ASP A 135 3.69 -13.01 -4.41
N TYR A 136 3.51 -12.52 -3.18
CA TYR A 136 2.58 -13.13 -2.22
C TYR A 136 1.14 -13.10 -2.71
N PHE A 137 0.71 -11.96 -3.26
CA PHE A 137 -0.63 -11.83 -3.83
C PHE A 137 -0.83 -12.81 -5.01
N ILE A 138 0.16 -12.91 -5.88
CA ILE A 138 0.16 -13.84 -7.02
C ILE A 138 0.07 -15.29 -6.54
N GLU A 139 0.90 -15.66 -5.57
CA GLU A 139 0.93 -17.00 -4.96
C GLU A 139 -0.42 -17.38 -4.33
N ASP A 140 -1.05 -16.43 -3.64
CA ASP A 140 -2.24 -16.66 -2.82
C ASP A 140 -3.53 -16.78 -3.66
N PHE A 141 -3.61 -16.11 -4.81
CA PHE A 141 -4.89 -15.94 -5.53
C PHE A 141 -4.95 -16.50 -6.95
N PHE A 142 -3.83 -16.72 -7.63
CA PHE A 142 -3.83 -17.14 -9.02
C PHE A 142 -3.55 -18.64 -9.17
N SER A 143 -4.02 -19.26 -10.25
CA SER A 143 -3.67 -20.64 -10.57
C SER A 143 -2.24 -20.73 -11.11
N GLU A 144 -1.62 -21.91 -11.07
CA GLU A 144 -0.24 -22.10 -11.57
C GLU A 144 -0.07 -21.61 -13.03
N SER A 145 -1.03 -21.89 -13.92
CA SER A 145 -0.99 -21.40 -15.30
C SER A 145 -1.04 -19.87 -15.43
N GLU A 146 -1.77 -19.20 -14.53
CA GLU A 146 -1.88 -17.74 -14.48
C GLU A 146 -0.59 -17.12 -13.93
N LYS A 147 -0.01 -17.74 -12.89
CA LYS A 147 1.31 -17.39 -12.35
C LYS A 147 2.38 -17.51 -13.41
N ASP A 148 2.44 -18.65 -14.12
CA ASP A 148 3.42 -18.90 -15.18
C ASP A 148 3.34 -17.83 -16.28
N THR A 149 2.12 -17.46 -16.70
CA THR A 149 1.93 -16.41 -17.70
C THR A 149 2.47 -15.06 -17.21
N LEU A 150 2.14 -14.68 -15.98
CA LEU A 150 2.59 -13.41 -15.40
C LEU A 150 4.11 -13.38 -15.16
N TYR A 151 4.69 -14.47 -14.65
CA TYR A 151 6.12 -14.63 -14.46
C TYR A 151 6.89 -14.63 -15.79
N ASN A 152 6.32 -15.18 -16.86
CA ASN A 152 6.89 -15.04 -18.21
C ASN A 152 6.91 -13.57 -18.69
N LEU A 153 5.92 -12.76 -18.32
CA LEU A 153 5.96 -11.32 -18.60
C LEU A 153 7.02 -10.61 -17.75
N PHE A 154 7.23 -11.03 -16.50
CA PHE A 154 8.32 -10.51 -15.66
C PHE A 154 9.69 -10.82 -16.26
N LEU A 155 9.92 -12.04 -16.74
CA LEU A 155 11.16 -12.44 -17.41
C LEU A 155 11.42 -11.67 -18.70
N LYS A 156 10.39 -11.19 -19.39
CA LYS A 156 10.54 -10.35 -20.59
C LYS A 156 10.77 -8.87 -20.29
N THR A 157 10.86 -8.49 -19.01
CA THR A 157 10.99 -7.09 -18.61
C THR A 157 12.46 -6.67 -18.58
N ASP A 158 12.87 -5.84 -19.53
CA ASP A 158 14.17 -5.17 -19.52
C ASP A 158 14.16 -4.03 -18.50
N MET A 159 15.02 -4.14 -17.48
CA MET A 159 15.11 -3.20 -16.38
C MET A 159 15.80 -1.91 -16.82
N PRO A 160 15.26 -0.73 -16.46
CA PRO A 160 15.67 0.53 -17.06
C PRO A 160 17.06 0.96 -16.60
N LYS A 161 17.86 1.48 -17.54
CA LYS A 161 19.18 2.09 -17.25
C LYS A 161 19.10 3.47 -16.60
N SER A 162 17.94 4.10 -16.64
CA SER A 162 17.70 5.42 -16.06
C SER A 162 16.25 5.54 -15.64
N LEU A 163 15.96 5.15 -14.40
CA LEU A 163 14.68 5.41 -13.74
C LEU A 163 14.96 5.99 -12.35
N TRP A 164 14.26 7.06 -11.99
CA TRP A 164 14.50 7.83 -10.76
C TRP A 164 15.95 8.34 -10.61
N GLY A 165 16.74 8.36 -11.69
CA GLY A 165 18.16 8.74 -11.64
C GLY A 165 19.12 7.60 -11.29
N PHE A 166 18.67 6.34 -11.42
CA PHE A 166 19.50 5.15 -11.18
C PHE A 166 19.40 4.12 -12.31
N ASP A 167 20.44 3.28 -12.43
CA ASP A 167 20.54 2.17 -13.37
C ASP A 167 20.12 0.85 -12.71
N TYR A 168 18.94 0.35 -13.09
CA TYR A 168 18.40 -0.92 -12.62
C TYR A 168 18.74 -2.11 -13.54
N SER A 169 19.48 -1.90 -14.64
CA SER A 169 19.88 -2.99 -15.53
C SER A 169 20.67 -4.13 -14.86
N PRO A 170 21.38 -3.96 -13.71
CA PRO A 170 21.93 -5.11 -12.98
C PRO A 170 20.88 -6.13 -12.51
N LEU A 171 19.61 -5.76 -12.42
CA LEU A 171 18.50 -6.66 -12.08
C LEU A 171 18.09 -7.56 -13.26
N ASN A 172 18.56 -7.28 -14.48
CA ASN A 172 18.31 -8.13 -15.66
C ASN A 172 18.86 -9.54 -15.52
N GLU A 173 19.81 -9.77 -14.60
CA GLU A 173 20.25 -11.10 -14.16
C GLU A 173 19.07 -12.01 -13.77
N TYR A 174 17.98 -11.44 -13.24
CA TYR A 174 16.79 -12.16 -12.78
C TYR A 174 15.52 -11.85 -13.60
N THR A 175 15.66 -11.19 -14.76
CA THR A 175 14.58 -10.98 -15.73
C THR A 175 14.98 -11.51 -17.12
N VAL A 176 15.38 -10.64 -18.05
CA VAL A 176 15.66 -10.99 -19.47
C VAL A 176 16.82 -11.94 -19.66
N ASN A 177 17.70 -12.08 -18.66
CA ASN A 177 18.81 -13.03 -18.66
C ASN A 177 18.55 -14.28 -17.78
N SER A 178 17.31 -14.48 -17.32
CA SER A 178 16.91 -15.64 -16.53
C SER A 178 15.88 -16.50 -17.26
N GLU A 179 15.96 -17.82 -17.05
CA GLU A 179 14.99 -18.78 -17.58
C GLU A 179 13.76 -18.91 -16.66
N LYS A 180 13.87 -18.52 -15.39
CA LYS A 180 12.81 -18.66 -14.38
C LYS A 180 12.73 -17.44 -13.48
N TRP A 181 11.50 -17.00 -13.19
CA TRP A 181 11.27 -15.95 -12.20
C TRP A 181 11.61 -16.44 -10.80
N ASN A 182 12.47 -15.70 -10.10
CA ASN A 182 12.82 -15.95 -8.71
C ASN A 182 12.78 -14.64 -7.93
N ALA A 183 11.64 -14.37 -7.31
CA ALA A 183 11.39 -13.15 -6.54
C ALA A 183 12.45 -12.93 -5.44
N THR A 184 12.81 -13.98 -4.69
CA THR A 184 13.81 -13.90 -3.63
C THR A 184 15.17 -13.45 -4.15
N GLN A 185 15.65 -14.02 -5.26
CA GLN A 185 16.93 -13.63 -5.83
C GLN A 185 16.90 -12.22 -6.44
N PHE A 186 15.82 -11.87 -7.16
CA PHE A 186 15.62 -10.52 -7.68
C PHE A 186 15.67 -9.47 -6.55
N ILE A 187 14.96 -9.72 -5.46
CA ILE A 187 14.90 -8.85 -4.29
C ILE A 187 16.26 -8.78 -3.60
N ASN A 188 16.94 -9.91 -3.39
CA ASN A 188 18.27 -9.92 -2.79
C ASN A 188 19.27 -9.10 -3.60
N LYS A 189 19.22 -9.18 -4.94
CA LYS A 189 20.05 -8.33 -5.81
C LYS A 189 19.69 -6.86 -5.70
N ASN A 190 18.41 -6.53 -5.69
CA ASN A 190 17.92 -5.16 -5.51
C ASN A 190 18.36 -4.58 -4.14
N ASN A 191 18.35 -5.40 -3.09
CA ASN A 191 18.84 -5.04 -1.76
C ASN A 191 20.34 -4.66 -1.77
N GLN A 192 21.14 -5.23 -2.68
CA GLN A 192 22.57 -4.95 -2.81
C GLN A 192 22.88 -3.67 -3.61
N LEU A 193 21.89 -3.08 -4.31
CA LEU A 193 22.09 -1.84 -5.03
C LEU A 193 22.38 -0.70 -4.03
N ASN A 194 23.43 0.08 -4.31
CA ASN A 194 23.79 1.25 -3.50
C ASN A 194 22.91 2.45 -3.87
N TYR A 195 21.61 2.34 -3.60
CA TYR A 195 20.61 3.35 -3.91
C TYR A 195 19.45 3.32 -2.92
N HIS A 196 18.70 4.41 -2.80
CA HIS A 196 17.63 4.52 -1.80
C HIS A 196 16.27 4.05 -2.31
N TYR A 197 15.89 4.30 -3.56
CA TYR A 197 14.63 3.75 -4.09
C TYR A 197 14.86 2.32 -4.53
N LYS A 198 14.33 1.37 -3.76
CA LYS A 198 14.40 -0.06 -4.07
C LYS A 198 13.02 -0.67 -4.32
N GLY A 199 11.99 0.15 -4.46
CA GLY A 199 10.64 -0.32 -4.77
C GLY A 199 10.46 -0.80 -6.22
N ILE A 200 11.53 -1.02 -6.99
CA ILE A 200 11.45 -1.44 -8.39
C ILE A 200 11.03 -2.92 -8.49
N HIS A 201 10.18 -3.24 -9.45
CA HIS A 201 9.73 -4.60 -9.75
C HIS A 201 9.17 -4.62 -11.19
N PRO A 202 9.22 -5.75 -11.94
CA PRO A 202 8.63 -5.83 -13.27
C PRO A 202 7.17 -5.35 -13.35
N ILE A 203 6.33 -5.67 -12.35
CA ILE A 203 4.94 -5.19 -12.27
C ILE A 203 4.80 -3.66 -12.26
N ARG A 204 5.83 -2.89 -11.90
CA ARG A 204 5.77 -1.42 -11.91
C ARG A 204 6.05 -0.82 -13.28
N ILE A 205 6.77 -1.53 -14.14
CA ILE A 205 7.30 -0.95 -15.38
C ILE A 205 6.83 -1.68 -16.65
N ASN A 206 6.33 -2.91 -16.51
CA ASN A 206 5.77 -3.68 -17.60
C ASN A 206 4.26 -3.50 -17.69
N LYS A 207 3.81 -2.70 -18.66
CA LYS A 207 2.38 -2.44 -18.91
C LYS A 207 1.59 -3.70 -19.26
N GLU A 208 2.17 -4.63 -20.02
CA GLU A 208 1.49 -5.88 -20.38
C GLU A 208 1.26 -6.75 -19.14
N ALA A 209 2.25 -6.85 -18.25
CA ALA A 209 2.12 -7.57 -16.98
C ALA A 209 1.01 -6.97 -16.09
N VAL A 210 0.95 -5.64 -15.99
CA VAL A 210 -0.12 -4.95 -15.24
C VAL A 210 -1.49 -5.23 -15.82
N LEU A 211 -1.65 -5.10 -17.14
CA LEU A 211 -2.95 -5.33 -17.79
C LEU A 211 -3.40 -6.79 -17.69
N TYR A 212 -2.47 -7.74 -17.79
CA TYR A 212 -2.77 -9.14 -17.55
C TYR A 212 -3.19 -9.39 -16.10
N GLN A 213 -2.46 -8.83 -15.13
CA GLN A 213 -2.82 -8.92 -13.72
C GLN A 213 -4.21 -8.30 -13.44
N HIS A 214 -4.57 -7.19 -14.09
CA HIS A 214 -5.91 -6.60 -13.99
C HIS A 214 -7.00 -7.57 -14.42
N GLN A 215 -6.82 -8.28 -15.54
CA GLN A 215 -7.77 -9.29 -15.99
C GLN A 215 -7.97 -10.40 -14.94
N LEU A 216 -6.88 -10.84 -14.31
CA LEU A 216 -6.94 -11.84 -13.24
C LEU A 216 -7.65 -11.30 -11.99
N ILE A 217 -7.33 -10.07 -11.57
CA ILE A 217 -8.01 -9.43 -10.43
C ILE A 217 -9.51 -9.30 -10.70
N LEU A 218 -9.90 -8.92 -11.93
CA LEU A 218 -11.32 -8.84 -12.33
C LEU A 218 -12.00 -10.21 -12.32
N LYS A 219 -11.30 -11.27 -12.79
CA LYS A 219 -11.78 -12.66 -12.69
C LYS A 219 -12.05 -13.07 -11.24
N TYR A 220 -11.19 -12.68 -10.31
CA TYR A 220 -11.32 -13.02 -8.89
C TYR A 220 -11.98 -11.92 -8.03
N LYS A 221 -12.63 -10.92 -8.64
CA LYS A 221 -13.12 -9.73 -7.93
C LYS A 221 -14.09 -10.02 -6.78
N HIS A 222 -14.84 -11.14 -6.84
CA HIS A 222 -15.73 -11.59 -5.77
C HIS A 222 -15.02 -11.71 -4.40
N LYS A 223 -13.72 -12.02 -4.39
CA LYS A 223 -12.92 -12.17 -3.18
C LYS A 223 -12.84 -10.92 -2.32
N ILE A 224 -13.04 -9.73 -2.90
CA ILE A 224 -13.07 -8.47 -2.14
C ILE A 224 -14.26 -8.42 -1.16
N HIS A 225 -15.31 -9.21 -1.37
CA HIS A 225 -16.49 -9.23 -0.50
C HIS A 225 -16.46 -10.37 0.52
N GLU A 226 -15.41 -11.18 0.52
CA GLU A 226 -15.32 -12.40 1.32
C GLU A 226 -14.21 -12.30 2.38
N LYS A 227 -14.46 -12.89 3.55
CA LYS A 227 -13.42 -13.15 4.54
C LYS A 227 -12.53 -14.29 4.03
N GLN A 228 -11.24 -14.03 3.86
CA GLN A 228 -10.27 -15.03 3.44
C GLN A 228 -9.63 -15.72 4.66
N ALA A 229 -8.92 -16.83 4.40
CA ALA A 229 -8.09 -17.50 5.41
C ALA A 229 -6.76 -16.74 5.58
N TYR A 230 -6.81 -15.58 6.22
CA TYR A 230 -5.66 -14.70 6.44
C TYR A 230 -4.58 -15.36 7.29
N LYS A 231 -3.32 -15.00 7.05
CA LYS A 231 -2.17 -15.43 7.85
C LYS A 231 -1.20 -14.27 8.03
N MET A 232 -0.55 -14.22 9.19
CA MET A 232 0.57 -13.31 9.40
C MET A 232 1.87 -13.94 8.91
N HIS A 233 2.60 -13.20 8.08
CA HIS A 233 3.93 -13.55 7.64
C HIS A 233 4.90 -12.46 8.13
N ILE A 234 5.76 -12.81 9.07
CA ILE A 234 6.72 -11.91 9.70
C ILE A 234 8.08 -12.20 9.08
N THR A 235 8.73 -11.18 8.49
CA THR A 235 9.97 -11.37 7.71
C THR A 235 10.82 -10.10 7.70
N ASP A 236 12.14 -10.27 7.63
CA ASP A 236 13.15 -9.25 7.37
C ASP A 236 13.83 -9.41 5.99
N ASP A 237 13.34 -10.34 5.14
CA ASP A 237 13.97 -10.72 3.87
C ASP A 237 13.90 -9.62 2.78
N TYR A 238 13.27 -8.48 3.09
CA TYR A 238 12.91 -7.46 2.13
C TYR A 238 13.43 -6.11 2.56
N SER A 239 14.17 -5.43 1.68
CA SER A 239 14.73 -4.13 2.05
C SER A 239 13.77 -2.95 1.85
N TYR A 240 12.68 -3.13 1.09
CA TYR A 240 11.90 -1.98 0.63
C TYR A 240 10.40 -2.25 0.50
N LEU A 241 9.64 -1.69 1.43
CA LEU A 241 8.20 -1.55 1.40
C LEU A 241 7.82 -0.38 0.47
N CYS A 242 7.25 -0.71 -0.69
CA CYS A 242 6.58 0.25 -1.57
C CYS A 242 5.06 0.05 -1.49
N ASN A 243 4.55 -0.08 -0.27
CA ASN A 243 3.13 -0.26 -0.02
C ASN A 243 2.51 1.07 0.40
N SER A 244 1.50 1.49 -0.34
CA SER A 244 0.72 2.70 -0.08
C SER A 244 -0.21 2.59 1.15
N ILE A 245 -0.10 1.49 1.90
CA ILE A 245 -0.95 1.14 3.04
C ILE A 245 -0.16 0.35 4.10
N PHE A 246 -0.11 0.85 5.33
CA PHE A 246 0.48 0.14 6.47
C PHE A 246 0.03 0.77 7.80
N ILE A 247 0.10 -0.03 8.87
CA ILE A 247 -0.09 0.40 10.26
C ILE A 247 1.26 0.41 10.96
N ILE A 248 1.54 1.49 11.69
CA ILE A 248 2.76 1.69 12.47
C ILE A 248 2.42 2.34 13.81
N ASN A 249 3.22 2.09 14.84
CA ASN A 249 3.12 2.82 16.10
C ASN A 249 3.38 4.33 15.87
N ALA A 250 2.53 5.19 16.40
CA ALA A 250 2.56 6.63 16.14
C ALA A 250 3.89 7.29 16.59
N ASP A 251 4.47 6.85 17.70
CA ASP A 251 5.75 7.37 18.19
C ASP A 251 6.93 6.90 17.35
N ASN A 252 6.93 5.63 16.92
CA ASN A 252 7.92 5.14 15.96
C ASN A 252 7.81 5.92 14.65
N TYR A 253 6.59 6.18 14.18
CA TYR A 253 6.39 6.91 12.94
C TYR A 253 6.90 8.35 13.03
N ARG A 254 6.58 9.05 14.12
CA ARG A 254 7.12 10.40 14.43
C ARG A 254 8.65 10.40 14.43
N LYS A 255 9.26 9.45 15.15
CA LYS A 255 10.72 9.31 15.25
C LYS A 255 11.38 9.16 13.87
N ILE A 256 10.78 8.39 12.98
CA ILE A 256 11.29 8.15 11.62
C ILE A 256 11.19 9.41 10.78
N ILE A 257 10.02 10.04 10.74
CA ILE A 257 9.74 11.20 9.88
C ILE A 257 10.54 12.44 10.32
N ASP A 258 10.76 12.62 11.62
CA ASP A 258 11.52 13.76 12.14
C ASP A 258 13.05 13.57 12.00
N SER A 259 13.52 12.38 11.61
CA SER A 259 14.95 12.08 11.51
C SER A 259 15.58 12.67 10.25
N ARG A 260 16.50 13.62 10.46
CA ARG A 260 17.29 14.23 9.38
C ARG A 260 18.21 13.23 8.66
N GLU A 261 18.69 12.21 9.36
CA GLU A 261 19.59 11.19 8.78
C GLU A 261 18.84 10.26 7.81
N LEU A 262 17.56 10.05 8.06
CA LEU A 262 16.71 9.21 7.22
C LEU A 262 16.12 9.97 6.03
N TYR A 263 15.97 11.29 6.16
CA TYR A 263 15.41 12.14 5.12
C TYR A 263 16.16 12.02 3.79
N VAL A 264 15.40 11.97 2.70
CA VAL A 264 15.90 12.05 1.31
C VAL A 264 15.05 13.04 0.54
N ASP A 265 13.74 12.89 0.66
CA ASP A 265 12.73 13.65 -0.07
C ASP A 265 11.46 13.81 0.81
N PRO A 266 10.41 14.51 0.35
CA PRO A 266 9.19 14.70 1.14
C PRO A 266 8.22 13.51 1.05
N TYR A 267 8.73 12.28 0.87
CA TYR A 267 7.95 11.05 0.97
C TYR A 267 8.40 10.25 2.20
N ASP A 268 7.45 9.61 2.89
CA ASP A 268 7.68 8.77 4.07
C ASP A 268 8.34 7.42 3.71
N GLU A 269 8.12 6.94 2.49
CA GLU A 269 8.59 5.65 1.99
C GLU A 269 10.09 5.44 2.21
N VAL A 270 10.92 6.40 1.80
CA VAL A 270 12.39 6.25 1.91
C VAL A 270 12.86 6.28 3.37
N PRO A 271 12.46 7.26 4.22
CA PRO A 271 12.81 7.25 5.64
C PRO A 271 12.38 5.99 6.39
N VAL A 272 11.15 5.49 6.14
CA VAL A 272 10.64 4.26 6.76
C VAL A 272 11.51 3.06 6.37
N ASN A 273 11.83 2.91 5.08
CA ASN A 273 12.66 1.81 4.60
C ASN A 273 14.12 1.89 5.05
N LYS A 274 14.71 3.08 5.11
CA LYS A 274 16.05 3.24 5.70
C LYS A 274 16.05 2.84 7.17
N TYR A 275 15.07 3.29 7.95
CA TYR A 275 14.97 2.91 9.37
C TYR A 275 14.82 1.40 9.54
N PHE A 276 13.94 0.78 8.74
CA PHE A 276 13.75 -0.67 8.68
C PHE A 276 15.07 -1.42 8.48
N GLN A 277 15.84 -1.04 7.45
CA GLN A 277 17.11 -1.68 7.10
C GLN A 277 18.20 -1.44 8.15
N MET A 278 18.39 -0.19 8.57
CA MET A 278 19.45 0.19 9.53
C MET A 278 19.29 -0.54 10.88
N ASN A 279 18.05 -0.82 11.27
CA ASN A 279 17.74 -1.47 12.54
C ASN A 279 17.42 -2.96 12.41
N LYS A 280 17.54 -3.55 11.20
CA LYS A 280 17.24 -4.97 10.92
C LYS A 280 15.88 -5.40 11.46
N LEU A 281 14.87 -4.59 11.18
CA LEU A 281 13.50 -4.83 11.64
C LEU A 281 12.79 -5.83 10.73
N ARG A 282 11.64 -6.32 11.19
CA ARG A 282 10.73 -7.20 10.45
C ARG A 282 9.45 -6.49 10.08
N GLY A 283 8.94 -6.80 8.89
CA GLY A 283 7.61 -6.41 8.44
C GLY A 283 6.62 -7.51 8.77
N VAL A 284 5.38 -7.13 9.08
CA VAL A 284 4.28 -8.07 9.32
C VAL A 284 3.30 -7.97 8.15
N TYR A 285 3.30 -8.98 7.29
CA TYR A 285 2.46 -9.02 6.09
C TYR A 285 1.23 -9.88 6.31
N VAL A 286 0.04 -9.36 5.99
CA VAL A 286 -1.19 -10.16 5.94
C VAL A 286 -1.25 -10.88 4.60
N ARG A 287 -0.93 -12.18 4.62
CA ARG A 287 -1.10 -13.10 3.49
C ARG A 287 -2.58 -13.42 3.29
N ASN A 288 -2.91 -13.82 2.06
CA ASN A 288 -4.27 -14.10 1.60
C ASN A 288 -5.20 -12.88 1.77
N SER A 289 -4.64 -11.67 1.70
CA SER A 289 -5.39 -10.42 1.66
C SER A 289 -5.61 -10.00 0.22
N PHE A 290 -6.87 -9.99 -0.24
CA PHE A 290 -7.20 -9.54 -1.60
C PHE A 290 -7.22 -8.00 -1.67
N THR A 291 -6.06 -7.39 -1.41
CA THR A 291 -5.88 -5.93 -1.42
C THR A 291 -5.28 -5.50 -2.76
N ILE A 292 -5.90 -4.51 -3.38
CA ILE A 292 -5.55 -4.11 -4.75
C ILE A 292 -4.94 -2.72 -4.72
N HIS A 293 -3.78 -2.60 -5.35
CA HIS A 293 -3.23 -1.35 -5.84
C HIS A 293 -3.14 -1.49 -7.37
N PRO A 294 -3.95 -0.75 -8.15
CA PRO A 294 -4.10 -1.02 -9.58
C PRO A 294 -2.80 -0.83 -10.36
N ILE A 295 -2.10 0.30 -10.18
CA ILE A 295 -0.99 0.66 -11.06
C ILE A 295 -0.10 1.74 -10.44
N TYR A 296 1.20 1.72 -10.74
CA TYR A 296 2.12 2.78 -10.35
C TYR A 296 2.27 3.84 -11.45
N ASN A 297 2.69 5.03 -11.03
CA ASN A 297 2.96 6.17 -11.91
C ASN A 297 4.12 5.98 -12.91
N THR A 298 4.87 4.89 -12.81
CA THR A 298 5.95 4.50 -13.74
C THR A 298 5.42 3.99 -15.07
N ILE A 299 4.14 3.61 -15.16
CA ILE A 299 3.50 3.26 -16.42
C ILE A 299 2.93 4.53 -17.07
N LEU A 300 3.29 4.75 -18.33
CA LEU A 300 2.66 5.81 -19.14
C LEU A 300 1.15 5.58 -19.23
N ASP A 301 0.39 6.66 -19.10
CA ASP A 301 -1.09 6.64 -19.10
C ASP A 301 -1.72 5.96 -17.87
N HIS A 302 -0.97 5.82 -16.76
CA HIS A 302 -1.50 5.21 -15.53
C HIS A 302 -2.83 5.80 -15.01
N PRO A 303 -3.14 7.11 -15.08
CA PRO A 303 -4.39 7.63 -14.53
C PRO A 303 -5.62 7.08 -15.28
N ASN A 304 -5.53 6.97 -16.60
CA ASN A 304 -6.62 6.43 -17.42
C ASN A 304 -6.77 4.93 -17.22
N ILE A 305 -5.66 4.20 -17.10
CA ILE A 305 -5.67 2.75 -16.82
C ILE A 305 -6.29 2.47 -15.44
N GLU A 306 -5.87 3.21 -14.42
CA GLU A 306 -6.39 3.13 -13.06
C GLU A 306 -7.89 3.38 -13.01
N GLN A 307 -8.35 4.48 -13.61
CA GLN A 307 -9.77 4.84 -13.62
C GLN A 307 -10.62 3.82 -14.38
N LYS A 308 -10.13 3.32 -15.53
CA LYS A 308 -10.80 2.26 -16.28
C LYS A 308 -10.91 0.98 -15.46
N PHE A 309 -9.82 0.56 -14.83
CA PHE A 309 -9.80 -0.61 -13.95
C PHE A 309 -10.81 -0.45 -12.82
N TYR A 310 -10.82 0.70 -12.15
CA TYR A 310 -11.73 0.97 -11.03
C TYR A 310 -13.20 0.89 -11.45
N ASN A 311 -13.54 1.53 -12.58
CA ASN A 311 -14.89 1.49 -13.13
C ASN A 311 -15.33 0.07 -13.48
N GLU A 312 -14.44 -0.75 -14.04
CA GLU A 312 -14.74 -2.15 -14.39
C GLU A 312 -14.84 -3.06 -13.16
N PHE A 313 -13.97 -2.84 -12.17
CA PHE A 313 -13.95 -3.61 -10.93
C PHE A 313 -15.26 -3.47 -10.16
N PHE A 314 -15.76 -2.23 -10.05
CA PHE A 314 -17.02 -1.92 -9.38
C PHE A 314 -18.24 -1.89 -10.31
N ARG A 315 -18.09 -2.32 -11.57
CA ARG A 315 -19.24 -2.55 -12.45
C ARG A 315 -20.05 -3.73 -11.90
N ASP A 316 -21.36 -3.56 -11.88
CA ASP A 316 -22.33 -4.57 -11.44
C ASP A 316 -22.34 -4.89 -9.92
N ASN A 317 -21.77 -4.00 -9.08
CA ASN A 317 -21.71 -4.11 -7.61
C ASN A 317 -22.53 -3.05 -6.86
#